data_AF-A0A1Q7L9Q5-F1
#
_entry.id   AF-A0A1Q7L9Q5-F1
#
_cell.length_a   1.000
_cell.length_b   1.000
_cell.length_c   1.000
_cell.angle_alpha   90.00
_cell.angle_beta   90.00
_cell.angle_gamma   90.00
#
_symmetry.space_group_name_H-M   'P 1'
#
loop_
_entity.id
_entity.type
_entity.pdbx_description
1 polymer ?
#
loop_
_entity_poly.entity_id
_entity_poly.type
_entity_poly.pdbx_seq_one_letter_code
_entity_poly.pdbx_strand_id
1 'polypeptide(L)'
;MAQDPARRQDSPPPRQSQTQDQCPNKQQSEVKTFAGKITKSNGRYVLEDPSTNNPYYLDDAKSAKKYEGKNVVVTGTLDAANRTIHVQKIESAA
;
A
#
# COMPACT_ATOMS: atom_id res chain seq x y z
N MET A 1 -57.89 22.72 -1.18
CA MET A 1 -56.78 23.00 -0.24
C MET A 1 -55.94 21.73 -0.18
N ALA A 2 -54.83 21.71 -0.92
CA ALA A 2 -53.46 21.76 -0.37
C ALA A 2 -53.03 20.36 0.14
N GLN A 3 -51.96 19.73 -0.33
CA GLN A 3 -50.61 20.27 -0.45
C GLN A 3 -49.83 19.65 -1.63
N ASP A 4 -49.22 20.51 -2.44
CA ASP A 4 -47.98 20.23 -3.15
C ASP A 4 -46.82 20.57 -2.20
N PRO A 5 -45.82 19.70 -2.04
CA PRO A 5 -44.51 20.14 -1.61
C PRO A 5 -43.46 19.74 -2.64
N ALA A 6 -43.19 20.66 -3.56
CA ALA A 6 -41.87 20.87 -4.13
C ALA A 6 -40.80 20.81 -3.04
N ARG A 7 -39.92 19.79 -3.07
CA ARG A 7 -38.45 19.91 -2.85
C ARG A 7 -37.75 18.70 -3.48
N ARG A 8 -37.42 18.81 -4.78
CA ARG A 8 -36.23 18.15 -5.31
C ARG A 8 -35.02 18.85 -4.69
N GLN A 9 -34.50 18.33 -3.58
CA GLN A 9 -33.14 18.64 -3.18
C GLN A 9 -32.20 17.63 -3.82
N ASP A 10 -31.59 18.11 -4.89
CA ASP A 10 -30.28 17.72 -5.38
C ASP A 10 -29.37 17.40 -4.18
N SER A 11 -29.07 16.11 -4.00
CA SER A 11 -28.04 15.66 -3.07
C SER A 11 -26.88 15.18 -3.94
N PRO A 12 -25.84 15.99 -4.16
CA PRO A 12 -24.61 15.48 -4.76
C PRO A 12 -24.00 14.46 -3.79
N PRO A 13 -23.49 13.31 -4.27
CA PRO A 13 -22.84 12.35 -3.40
C PRO A 13 -21.57 12.99 -2.83
N PRO A 14 -21.32 12.95 -1.51
CA PRO A 14 -19.97 13.16 -1.00
C PRO A 14 -19.17 11.91 -1.38
N ARG A 15 -18.57 11.96 -2.56
CA ARG A 15 -17.46 11.11 -2.97
C ARG A 15 -16.25 11.59 -2.19
N GLN A 16 -16.09 11.13 -0.94
CA GLN A 16 -14.84 11.30 -0.20
C GLN A 16 -14.48 9.99 0.48
N SER A 17 -13.79 9.16 -0.32
CA SER A 17 -12.48 8.61 0.02
C SER A 17 -12.26 8.29 1.49
N GLN A 18 -12.48 7.04 1.88
CA GLN A 18 -11.50 6.21 2.58
C GLN A 18 -12.11 4.81 2.72
N THR A 19 -11.86 4.00 1.69
CA THR A 19 -11.84 2.54 1.78
C THR A 19 -10.89 2.14 2.91
N GLN A 20 -11.42 2.04 4.14
CA GLN A 20 -10.92 1.11 5.14
C GLN A 20 -11.79 -0.13 5.05
N ASP A 21 -11.53 -0.92 4.01
CA ASP A 21 -11.90 -2.32 3.95
C ASP A 21 -11.19 -3.03 5.10
N GLN A 22 -11.88 -3.19 6.23
CA GLN A 22 -11.55 -4.20 7.22
C GLN A 22 -12.59 -5.31 7.11
N CYS A 23 -12.44 -6.15 6.10
CA CYS A 23 -13.07 -7.46 6.03
C CYS A 23 -12.01 -8.52 6.37
N PRO A 24 -12.13 -9.23 7.50
CA PRO A 24 -11.20 -10.31 7.82
C PRO A 24 -11.70 -11.59 7.14
N ASN A 25 -11.38 -11.80 5.86
CA ASN A 25 -11.55 -13.13 5.29
C ASN A 25 -10.63 -13.41 4.11
N LYS A 26 -9.79 -14.44 4.31
CA LYS A 26 -9.11 -15.26 3.29
C LYS A 26 -8.14 -14.54 2.36
N GLN A 27 -6.87 -14.59 2.73
CA GLN A 27 -5.79 -15.12 1.88
C GLN A 27 -5.87 -14.74 0.40
N GLN A 28 -6.07 -13.46 0.14
CA GLN A 28 -5.98 -12.85 -1.16
C GLN A 28 -4.78 -11.93 -1.07
N SER A 29 -3.86 -12.03 -2.02
CA SER A 29 -2.63 -11.26 -2.07
C SER A 29 -2.99 -9.78 -2.22
N GLU A 30 -3.26 -9.14 -1.09
CA GLU A 30 -3.81 -7.80 -1.02
C GLU A 30 -2.69 -6.78 -1.19
N VAL A 31 -2.95 -5.81 -2.06
CA VAL A 31 -2.02 -4.70 -2.30
C VAL A 31 -1.97 -3.88 -1.02
N LYS A 32 -0.81 -3.90 -0.38
CA LYS A 32 -0.53 -3.23 0.88
C LYS A 32 0.64 -2.26 0.70
N THR A 33 0.69 -1.30 1.60
CA THR A 33 1.72 -0.27 1.61
C THR A 33 2.71 -0.60 2.71
N PHE A 34 3.97 -0.78 2.34
CA PHE A 34 5.07 -1.15 3.22
C PHE A 34 6.02 0.03 3.35
N ALA A 35 6.09 0.64 4.53
CA ALA A 35 7.04 1.72 4.79
C ALA A 35 8.30 1.13 5.43
N GLY A 36 9.46 1.43 4.86
CA GLY A 36 10.70 0.87 5.38
C GLY A 36 11.92 1.48 4.74
N LYS A 37 13.08 0.96 5.10
CA LYS A 37 14.36 1.35 4.52
C LYS A 37 14.79 0.28 3.53
N ILE A 38 15.17 0.68 2.31
CA ILE A 38 15.74 -0.29 1.38
C ILE A 38 17.16 -0.62 1.82
N THR A 39 17.42 -1.90 2.08
CA THR A 39 18.74 -2.42 2.36
C THR A 39 19.08 -3.53 1.38
N LYS A 40 20.37 -3.77 1.20
CA LYS A 40 20.85 -4.86 0.36
C LYS A 40 21.32 -6.00 1.25
N SER A 41 20.63 -7.14 1.18
CA SER A 41 20.93 -8.34 1.96
C SER A 41 21.25 -9.50 1.01
N ASN A 42 22.40 -10.16 1.21
CA ASN A 42 22.84 -11.30 0.41
C ASN A 42 22.80 -11.06 -1.12
N GLY A 43 23.11 -9.83 -1.55
CA GLY A 43 23.07 -9.44 -2.97
C GLY A 43 21.68 -9.11 -3.52
N ARG A 44 20.60 -9.26 -2.73
CA ARG A 44 19.22 -8.92 -3.08
C ARG A 44 18.76 -7.67 -2.35
N TYR A 45 17.81 -6.95 -2.95
CA TYR A 45 17.19 -5.80 -2.31
C TYR A 45 16.04 -6.25 -1.41
N VAL A 46 16.07 -5.78 -0.16
CA VAL A 46 15.04 -6.02 0.83
C VAL A 46 14.54 -4.69 1.38
N LEU A 47 13.26 -4.64 1.71
CA LEU A 47 12.67 -3.57 2.49
C LEU A 47 12.71 -4.00 3.95
N GLU A 48 13.50 -3.30 4.75
CA GLU A 48 13.55 -3.45 6.18
C GLU A 48 12.52 -2.51 6.81
N ASP A 49 11.43 -3.09 7.31
CA ASP A 49 10.43 -2.34 8.04
C ASP A 49 10.96 -2.07 9.47
N PRO A 50 11.15 -0.82 9.89
CA PRO A 50 11.71 -0.51 11.21
C PRO A 50 10.76 -0.83 12.36
N SER A 51 9.46 -0.97 12.09
CA SER A 51 8.43 -1.23 13.10
C SER A 51 8.39 -2.71 13.48
N THR A 52 8.53 -3.58 12.48
CA THR A 52 8.46 -5.04 12.63
C THR A 52 9.84 -5.70 12.62
N ASN A 53 10.88 -4.96 12.25
CA ASN A 53 12.25 -5.44 12.05
C ASN A 53 12.35 -6.62 11.07
N ASN A 54 11.36 -6.77 10.19
CA ASN A 54 11.31 -7.86 9.23
C ASN A 54 11.82 -7.40 7.86
N PRO A 55 12.82 -8.09 7.28
CA PRO A 55 13.23 -7.87 5.91
C PRO A 55 12.27 -8.55 4.93
N TYR A 56 11.69 -7.78 4.02
CA TYR A 56 10.87 -8.27 2.92
C TYR A 56 11.63 -8.18 1.60
N TYR A 57 11.68 -9.25 0.82
CA TYR A 57 12.33 -9.20 -0.48
C TYR A 57 11.54 -8.33 -1.44
N LEU A 58 12.22 -7.60 -2.31
CA LEU A 58 11.57 -6.87 -3.38
C LEU A 58 11.80 -7.59 -4.70
N ASP A 59 10.72 -7.85 -5.43
CA ASP A 59 10.80 -8.37 -6.80
C ASP A 59 11.45 -7.32 -7.73
N ASP A 60 11.06 -6.04 -7.59
CA ASP A 60 11.63 -4.94 -8.36
C ASP A 60 12.91 -4.36 -7.73
N ALA A 61 13.99 -5.14 -7.84
CA ALA A 61 15.33 -4.75 -7.43
C ALA A 61 15.85 -3.48 -8.14
N LYS A 62 15.39 -3.21 -9.37
CA LYS A 62 15.83 -2.06 -10.18
C LYS A 62 15.35 -0.74 -9.59
N SER A 63 14.07 -0.66 -9.22
CA SER A 63 13.51 0.53 -8.56
C SER A 63 14.09 0.65 -7.17
N ALA A 64 14.13 -0.44 -6.39
CA ALA A 64 14.67 -0.44 -5.03
C ALA A 64 16.13 0.04 -4.96
N LYS A 65 16.97 -0.35 -5.92
CA LYS A 65 18.37 0.11 -6.03
C LYS A 65 18.51 1.64 -6.03
N LYS A 66 17.55 2.38 -6.61
CA LYS A 66 17.57 3.85 -6.64
C LYS A 66 17.33 4.47 -5.26
N TYR A 67 16.75 3.70 -4.36
CA TYR A 67 16.41 4.10 -3.00
C TYR A 67 17.20 3.32 -1.94
N GLU A 68 18.27 2.62 -2.32
CA GLU A 68 19.16 1.93 -1.39
C GLU A 68 19.65 2.89 -0.29
N GLY A 69 19.47 2.51 0.97
CA GLY A 69 19.81 3.32 2.14
C GLY A 69 18.81 4.43 2.46
N LYS A 70 17.71 4.57 1.72
CA LYS A 70 16.67 5.58 1.94
C LYS A 70 15.40 4.95 2.51
N ASN A 71 14.65 5.76 3.27
CA ASN A 71 13.29 5.45 3.67
C ASN A 71 12.36 5.62 2.47
N VAL A 72 11.55 4.60 2.23
CA VAL A 72 10.59 4.54 1.15
C VAL A 72 9.29 3.93 1.60
N VAL A 73 8.25 4.23 0.84
CA VAL A 73 6.95 3.61 0.91
C VAL A 73 6.78 2.77 -0.35
N VAL A 74 6.71 1.46 -0.18
CA VAL A 74 6.51 0.49 -1.26
C VAL A 74 5.06 0.06 -1.24
N THR A 75 4.29 0.42 -2.26
CA THR A 75 2.94 -0.10 -2.47
C THR A 75 3.04 -1.33 -3.35
N GLY A 76 2.56 -2.46 -2.87
CA GLY A 76 2.73 -3.73 -3.56
C GLY A 76 1.98 -4.86 -2.90
N THR A 77 2.06 -6.03 -3.50
CA THR A 77 1.41 -7.22 -2.97
C THR A 77 2.45 -8.08 -2.27
N LEU A 78 2.24 -8.39 -0.99
CA LEU A 78 3.13 -9.31 -0.26
C LEU A 78 2.78 -10.75 -0.61
N ASP A 79 3.71 -11.42 -1.28
CA ASP A 79 3.71 -12.86 -1.42
C ASP A 79 4.20 -13.49 -0.11
N ALA A 80 3.28 -13.99 0.70
CA ALA A 80 3.60 -14.63 1.98
C ALA A 80 4.33 -15.97 1.79
N ALA A 81 4.24 -16.60 0.61
CA ALA A 81 4.94 -17.86 0.32
C ALA A 81 6.46 -17.66 0.29
N ASN A 82 6.94 -16.56 -0.30
CA ASN A 82 8.37 -16.27 -0.45
C ASN A 82 8.82 -15.02 0.31
N ARG A 83 7.93 -14.39 1.08
CA ARG A 83 8.15 -13.08 1.74
C ARG A 83 8.67 -12.02 0.77
N THR A 84 8.12 -12.03 -0.45
CA THR A 84 8.51 -11.12 -1.52
C THR A 84 7.37 -10.14 -1.79
N ILE A 85 7.66 -8.85 -1.75
CA ILE A 85 6.73 -7.80 -2.15
C ILE A 85 6.87 -7.61 -3.65
N HIS A 86 5.78 -7.90 -4.36
CA HIS A 86 5.59 -7.48 -5.73
C HIS A 86 5.35 -5.98 -5.74
N VAL A 87 6.42 -5.25 -6.01
CA VAL A 87 6.43 -3.79 -6.05
C VAL A 87 5.53 -3.33 -7.19
N GLN A 88 4.49 -2.58 -6.85
CA GLN A 88 3.71 -1.84 -7.85
C GLN A 88 4.17 -0.38 -7.94
N LYS A 89 4.53 0.22 -6.80
CA LYS A 89 5.01 1.59 -6.72
C LYS A 89 6.01 1.74 -5.58
N ILE A 90 7.07 2.52 -5.80
CA ILE A 90 8.00 2.95 -4.75
C ILE A 90 7.98 4.47 -4.70
N GLU A 91 7.76 5.01 -3.51
CA GLU A 91 7.79 6.44 -3.24
C GLU A 91 8.82 6.71 -2.15
N SER A 92 9.56 7.81 -2.27
CA SER A 92 10.42 8.27 -1.18
C SER A 92 9.55 8.69 0.00
N ALA A 93 9.79 8.09 1.17
CA ALA A 93 9.23 8.59 2.41
C ALA A 93 10.09 9.81 2.81
N ALA A 94 9.52 11.00 2.69
CA ALA A 94 10.18 12.25 3.11
C ALA A 94 10.14 12.41 4.63
#